data_AF-A0A953REL3-F1
#
_entry.id   AF-A0A953REL3-F1
#
_cell.length_a   1.000
_cell.length_b   1.000
_cell.length_c   1.000
_cell.angle_alpha   90.00
_cell.angle_beta   90.00
_cell.angle_gamma   90.00
#
_symmetry.space_group_name_H-M   'P 1'
#
loop_
_entity.id
_entity.type
_entity.pdbx_description
1 polymer ?
#
loop_
_entity_poly.entity_id
_entity_poly.type
_entity_poly.pdbx_seq_one_letter_code
_entity_poly.pdbx_strand_id
1 'polypeptide(L)' 'MRYEKGVVKRASYPTDVTDEQWSRLEPLIPVPKPGGRPPQYARREIVNAVLYQLRG' A
#
# COMPACT_ATOMS: atom_id res chain seq x y z
N MET A 1 9.79 7.10 21.60
CA MET A 1 9.55 7.84 20.36
C MET A 1 8.15 7.45 19.85
N ARG A 2 7.12 8.23 20.19
CA ARG A 2 5.77 8.03 19.65
C ARG A 2 5.79 8.56 18.23
N TYR A 3 5.65 7.69 17.24
CA TYR A 3 5.44 8.13 15.87
C TYR A 3 4.01 8.65 15.79
N GLU A 4 3.85 9.98 15.84
CA GLU A 4 2.61 10.63 15.48
C GLU A 4 2.38 10.39 13.99
N LYS A 5 1.42 9.52 13.70
CA LYS A 5 1.07 9.07 12.36
C LYS A 5 0.32 10.17 11.61
N GLY A 6 0.93 11.33 11.45
CA GLY A 6 0.54 12.31 10.43
C GLY A 6 0.86 11.69 9.07
N VAL A 7 -0.12 11.64 8.17
CA VAL A 7 0.02 11.10 6.82
C VAL A 7 1.02 11.97 6.06
N VAL A 8 2.31 11.67 6.18
CA VAL A 8 3.32 12.20 5.27
C VAL A 8 2.96 11.63 3.91
N LYS A 9 2.40 12.47 3.05
CA LYS A 9 2.07 12.10 1.67
C LYS A 9 3.38 11.74 1.00
N ARG A 10 3.61 10.46 0.76
CA ARG A 10 4.83 9.99 0.12
C ARG A 10 4.90 10.53 -1.32
N ALA A 11 6.11 10.63 -1.85
CA ALA A 11 6.28 10.76 -3.29
C ALA A 11 5.72 9.49 -3.97
N SER A 12 4.84 9.68 -4.94
CA SER A 12 4.26 8.60 -5.74
C SER A 12 5.34 7.91 -6.58
N TYR A 13 5.26 6.59 -6.73
CA TYR A 13 6.10 5.92 -7.73
C TYR A 13 5.52 6.14 -9.13
N PRO A 14 6.36 6.13 -10.18
CA PRO A 14 5.87 6.13 -11.56
C PRO A 14 4.96 4.94 -11.92
N THR A 15 4.98 3.90 -11.09
CA THR A 15 4.20 2.66 -11.21
C THR A 15 3.00 2.60 -10.26
N ASP A 16 2.69 3.70 -9.57
CA ASP A 16 1.52 3.73 -8.70
C ASP A 16 0.25 3.47 -9.51
N VAL A 17 -0.61 2.62 -8.98
CA VAL A 17 -1.88 2.31 -9.63
C VAL A 17 -2.87 3.46 -9.45
N THR A 18 -3.67 3.74 -10.48
CA THR A 18 -4.80 4.69 -10.40
C THR A 18 -5.91 4.14 -9.51
N ASP A 19 -6.88 4.97 -9.13
CA ASP A 19 -8.03 4.53 -8.33
C ASP A 19 -8.88 3.47 -9.08
N GLU A 20 -8.99 3.62 -10.40
CA GLU A 20 -9.70 2.68 -11.27
C GLU A 20 -8.97 1.33 -11.40
N GLN A 21 -7.64 1.35 -11.44
CA GLN A 21 -6.84 0.13 -11.42
C GLN A 21 -6.90 -0.51 -10.03
N TRP A 22 -6.85 0.30 -8.98
CA TRP A 22 -6.95 -0.17 -7.60
C TRP A 22 -8.30 -0.86 -7.33
N SER A 23 -9.42 -0.31 -7.80
CA SER A 23 -10.74 -0.92 -7.58
C SER A 23 -10.88 -2.33 -8.16
N ARG A 24 -10.11 -2.65 -9.20
CA ARG A 24 -10.05 -3.99 -9.79
C ARG A 24 -9.11 -4.93 -9.03
N LEU A 25 -8.04 -4.39 -8.42
CA LEU A 25 -7.03 -5.16 -7.69
C LEU A 25 -7.44 -5.44 -6.24
N GLU A 26 -8.05 -4.46 -5.57
CA GLU A 26 -8.39 -4.51 -4.15
C GLU A 26 -9.16 -5.77 -3.73
N PRO A 27 -10.18 -6.24 -4.46
CA PRO A 27 -10.93 -7.44 -4.09
C PRO A 27 -10.09 -8.73 -4.12
N LEU A 28 -8.97 -8.72 -4.85
CA LEU A 28 -8.06 -9.86 -4.98
C LEU A 28 -7.00 -9.89 -3.89
N ILE A 29 -6.85 -8.81 -3.12
CA ILE A 29 -5.80 -8.68 -2.11
C ILE A 29 -6.36 -9.13 -0.75
N PRO A 30 -5.71 -10.10 -0.07
CA PRO A 30 -6.19 -10.58 1.21
C PRO A 30 -6.28 -9.46 2.26
N VAL A 31 -7.41 -9.40 2.95
CA VAL A 31 -7.55 -8.55 4.13
C VAL A 31 -6.52 -8.96 5.20
N PRO A 32 -6.04 -8.03 6.04
CA PRO A 32 -5.18 -8.37 7.16
C PRO A 32 -5.84 -9.45 8.02
N LYS A 33 -5.11 -10.53 8.30
CA LYS A 33 -5.60 -11.59 9.20
C LYS A 33 -5.76 -10.99 10.61
N PRO A 34 -6.78 -11.42 11.37
CA PRO A 34 -6.90 -11.02 12.77
C PRO A 34 -5.72 -11.55 13.58
N GLY A 35 -5.23 -10.73 14.51
CA GLY A 35 -4.04 -11.02 15.32
C GLY A 35 -2.71 -10.63 14.66
N GLY A 36 -1.61 -10.80 15.40
CA GLY A 36 -0.26 -10.43 14.94
C GLY A 36 0.02 -8.92 15.01
N ARG A 37 1.11 -8.49 14.35
CA ARG A 37 1.51 -7.08 14.31
C ARG A 37 0.50 -6.28 13.46
N PRO A 38 -0.10 -5.20 13.99
CA PRO A 38 -0.99 -4.36 13.21
C PRO A 38 -0.33 -3.87 11.92
N PRO A 39 -1.03 -3.92 10.78
CA PRO A 39 -0.49 -3.42 9.52
C PRO A 39 -0.20 -1.92 9.64
N GLN A 40 1.03 -1.52 9.30
CA GLN A 40 1.45 -0.12 9.37
C GLN A 40 1.02 0.66 8.13
N TYR A 41 0.99 0.00 6.97
CA TYR A 41 0.72 0.59 5.66
C TYR A 41 -0.58 0.06 5.06
N ALA A 42 -1.22 0.88 4.22
CA ALA A 42 -2.35 0.45 3.42
C ALA A 42 -1.92 -0.62 2.40
N ARG A 43 -2.84 -1.51 2.01
CA ARG A 43 -2.56 -2.57 1.02
C ARG A 43 -2.09 -1.99 -0.32
N ARG A 44 -2.69 -0.88 -0.75
CA ARG A 44 -2.30 -0.17 -1.99
C ARG A 44 -0.85 0.27 -1.99
N GLU A 45 -0.37 0.74 -0.84
CA GLU A 45 1.01 1.21 -0.70
C GLU A 45 2.02 0.07 -0.82
N ILE A 46 1.67 -1.10 -0.30
CA ILE A 46 2.49 -2.31 -0.46
C ILE A 46 2.53 -2.74 -1.93
N VAL A 47 1.38 -2.75 -2.60
CA VAL A 47 1.29 -3.11 -4.02
C VAL A 47 2.07 -2.14 -4.90
N ASN A 48 1.91 -0.84 -4.68
CA ASN A 48 2.66 0.20 -5.37
C ASN A 48 4.18 0.00 -5.24
N ALA A 49 4.66 -0.32 -4.03
CA ALA A 49 6.07 -0.61 -3.79
C ALA A 49 6.55 -1.88 -4.51
N VAL A 50 5.74 -2.95 -4.51
CA VAL A 50 6.06 -4.19 -5.24
C VAL A 50 6.13 -3.94 -6.75
N LEU A 51 5.17 -3.23 -7.33
CA LEU A 51 5.16 -2.89 -8.76
C LEU A 51 6.35 -2.01 -9.14
N TYR A 52 6.71 -1.07 -8.28
CA TYR A 52 7.91 -0.24 -8.47
C TYR A 52 9.18 -1.10 -8.48
N GLN A 53 9.30 -2.02 -7.52
CA GLN A 53 10.45 -2.91 -7.42
C GLN A 53 10.57 -3.86 -8.62
N LEU A 54 9.45 -4.26 -9.23
CA LEU A 54 9.45 -5.12 -10.42
C LEU A 54 9.75 -4.36 -11.73
N ARG A 55 9.76 -3.02 -11.72
CA ARG A 55 10.05 -2.20 -12.91
C ARG A 55 11.55 -2.13 -13.23
N GLY A 56 12.44 -2.43 -12.28
CA GLY A 56 13.90 -2.39 -12.42
C GLY A 56 14.58 -3.59 -11.82
#